data_AF-A0A0M6WB55-F1
#
_entry.id   AF-A0A0M6WB55-F1
#
_cell.length_a   1.000
_cell.length_b   1.000
_cell.length_c   1.000
_cell.angle_alpha   90.00
_cell.angle_beta   90.00
_cell.angle_gamma   90.00
#
_symmetry.space_group_name_H-M   'P 1'
#
loop_
_entity.id
_entity.type
_entity.pdbx_description
1 polymer ?
#
loop_
_entity_poly.entity_id
_entity_poly.type
_entity_poly.pdbx_seq_one_letter_code
_entity_poly.pdbx_strand_id
1 'polypeptide(L)'
;MTIEGTSVHPGEAKDLMINANTLGRQLDAALPLFDRPEFSDGHEGYFLLLKFHGEISDAQLVYIIRDFDRQKFDARKAYFMKTIDELNAPFDHPRFKVEMHDQYYNMADIINKDPYPLRLAEAGIQAAGMTPKTIPFRGGTDGSKITYQGIPTPNLFNGGINFHGPYEVVSTEAMGKIAETLVHMAELNAAGTVG
;
A
#
# COMPACT_ATOMS: atom_id res chain seq x y z
N MET A 1 -5.98 -0.71 15.34
CA MET A 1 -7.29 -0.44 15.96
C MET A 1 -7.53 -1.44 17.08
N THR A 2 -8.34 -1.09 18.06
CA THR A 2 -8.73 -1.98 19.15
C THR A 2 -10.25 -2.13 19.20
N ILE A 3 -10.71 -3.29 19.66
CA ILE A 3 -12.12 -3.62 19.85
C ILE A 3 -12.29 -4.00 21.31
N GLU A 4 -13.24 -3.37 21.98
CA GLU A 4 -13.61 -3.65 23.35
C GLU A 4 -14.79 -4.62 23.40
N GLY A 5 -14.59 -5.77 24.03
CA GLY A 5 -15.61 -6.76 24.30
C GLY A 5 -16.06 -6.72 25.76
N THR A 6 -16.79 -7.76 26.17
CA THR A 6 -17.24 -7.98 27.54
C THR A 6 -17.28 -9.47 27.78
N SER A 7 -16.32 -9.96 28.57
CA SER A 7 -16.19 -11.37 28.91
C SER A 7 -16.96 -11.70 30.19
N VAL A 8 -17.75 -12.76 30.14
CA VAL A 8 -18.50 -13.33 31.28
C VAL A 8 -18.46 -14.86 31.16
N HIS A 9 -18.87 -15.57 32.21
CA HIS A 9 -18.94 -17.02 32.16
C HIS A 9 -19.86 -17.48 31.00
N PRO A 10 -19.44 -18.40 30.11
CA PRO A 10 -20.23 -18.76 28.92
C PRO A 10 -21.65 -19.27 29.24
N GLY A 11 -21.84 -19.92 30.39
CA GLY A 11 -23.16 -20.39 30.84
C GLY A 11 -24.14 -19.28 31.22
N GLU A 12 -23.67 -18.05 31.43
CA GLU A 12 -24.46 -16.89 31.85
C GLU A 12 -24.41 -15.76 30.79
N ALA A 13 -23.89 -16.04 29.59
CA ALA A 13 -23.51 -15.03 28.61
C ALA A 13 -24.67 -14.29 27.92
N LYS A 14 -25.90 -14.82 28.02
CA LYS A 14 -27.07 -14.29 27.32
C LYS A 14 -27.29 -12.81 27.69
N ASP A 15 -27.35 -11.96 26.67
CA ASP A 15 -27.56 -10.51 26.76
C ASP A 15 -26.48 -9.75 27.57
N LEU A 16 -25.38 -10.40 27.96
CA LEU A 16 -24.28 -9.82 28.75
C LEU A 16 -22.94 -9.84 28.00
N MET A 17 -22.64 -10.92 27.29
CA MET A 17 -21.35 -11.08 26.59
C MET A 17 -21.33 -10.27 25.30
N ILE A 18 -20.24 -9.54 25.09
CA ILE A 18 -19.88 -8.94 23.81
C ILE A 18 -18.55 -9.55 23.38
N ASN A 19 -18.56 -10.40 22.35
CA ASN A 19 -17.36 -11.11 21.94
C ASN A 19 -16.56 -10.30 20.93
N ALA A 20 -15.41 -9.74 21.34
CA ALA A 20 -14.56 -8.91 20.48
C ALA A 20 -14.07 -9.65 19.21
N ASN A 21 -13.85 -10.97 19.28
CA ASN A 21 -13.51 -11.77 18.12
C ASN A 21 -14.63 -11.78 17.06
N THR A 22 -15.88 -11.89 17.51
CA THR A 22 -17.04 -11.85 16.60
C THR A 22 -17.17 -10.48 15.94
N LEU A 23 -16.98 -9.40 16.72
CA LEU A 23 -17.01 -8.03 16.20
C LEU A 23 -15.91 -7.78 15.16
N GLY A 24 -14.67 -8.25 15.41
CA GLY A 24 -13.59 -8.12 14.44
C GLY A 24 -13.88 -8.86 13.13
N ARG A 25 -14.48 -10.05 13.20
CA ARG A 25 -14.91 -10.80 12.01
C ARG A 25 -16.04 -10.11 11.26
N GLN A 26 -16.99 -9.50 11.98
CA GLN A 26 -18.07 -8.74 11.37
C GLN A 26 -17.55 -7.51 10.62
N LEU A 27 -16.57 -6.79 11.20
CA LEU A 27 -15.89 -5.69 10.51
C LEU A 27 -15.26 -6.16 9.21
N ASP A 28 -14.44 -7.22 9.25
CA ASP A 28 -13.78 -7.70 8.04
C ASP A 28 -14.78 -8.17 6.97
N ALA A 29 -15.86 -8.84 7.39
CA ALA A 29 -16.92 -9.30 6.48
C ALA A 29 -17.77 -8.16 5.89
N ALA A 30 -17.84 -7.01 6.55
CA ALA A 30 -18.58 -5.84 6.07
C ALA A 30 -17.80 -5.01 5.04
N LEU A 31 -16.49 -5.23 4.91
CA LEU A 31 -15.70 -4.66 3.82
C LEU A 31 -15.93 -5.43 2.51
N PRO A 32 -15.78 -4.80 1.33
CA PRO A 32 -16.06 -5.48 0.07
C PRO A 32 -15.15 -6.70 -0.12
N LEU A 33 -15.77 -7.86 -0.41
CA LEU A 33 -15.09 -9.15 -0.49
C LEU A 33 -13.98 -9.18 -1.55
N PHE A 34 -14.19 -8.50 -2.68
CA PHE A 34 -13.26 -8.50 -3.81
C PHE A 34 -12.31 -7.30 -3.84
N ASP A 35 -12.43 -6.36 -2.90
CA ASP A 35 -11.46 -5.26 -2.74
C ASP A 35 -10.31 -5.71 -1.82
N ARG A 36 -9.63 -6.79 -2.20
CA ARG A 36 -8.56 -7.44 -1.45
C ARG A 36 -7.35 -7.70 -2.35
N PRO A 37 -6.12 -7.74 -1.82
CA PRO A 37 -4.92 -7.94 -2.65
C PRO A 37 -4.94 -9.26 -3.43
N GLU A 38 -5.52 -10.33 -2.89
CA GLU A 38 -5.69 -11.62 -3.55
C GLU A 38 -6.72 -11.62 -4.71
N PHE A 39 -7.49 -10.54 -4.88
CA PHE A 39 -8.50 -10.37 -5.94
C PHE A 39 -8.27 -9.11 -6.80
N SER A 40 -7.12 -8.44 -6.67
CA SER A 40 -6.87 -7.15 -7.34
C SER A 40 -5.52 -7.10 -8.04
N ASP A 41 -5.48 -6.44 -9.20
CA ASP A 41 -4.26 -6.27 -10.01
C ASP A 41 -4.12 -4.84 -10.56
N GLY A 42 -2.96 -4.51 -11.13
CA GLY A 42 -2.70 -3.25 -11.81
C GLY A 42 -2.94 -2.04 -10.89
N HIS A 43 -3.95 -1.23 -11.22
CA HIS A 43 -4.31 -0.01 -10.49
C HIS A 43 -5.46 -0.19 -9.49
N GLU A 44 -5.93 -1.42 -9.28
CA GLU A 44 -7.02 -1.68 -8.35
C GLU A 44 -6.53 -1.58 -6.90
N GLY A 45 -7.18 -0.69 -6.12
CA GLY A 45 -6.96 -0.53 -4.68
C GLY A 45 -7.64 -1.63 -3.86
N TYR A 46 -7.33 -1.69 -2.56
CA TYR A 46 -7.82 -2.74 -1.67
C TYR A 46 -7.79 -2.34 -0.19
N PHE A 47 -8.51 -3.13 0.61
CA PHE A 47 -8.35 -3.25 2.06
C PHE A 47 -7.60 -4.54 2.37
N LEU A 48 -6.69 -4.52 3.35
CA LEU A 48 -6.01 -5.74 3.80
C LEU A 48 -5.95 -5.78 5.33
N LEU A 49 -6.52 -6.84 5.90
CA LEU A 49 -6.30 -7.21 7.30
C LEU A 49 -4.92 -7.87 7.42
N LEU A 50 -3.96 -7.15 7.98
CA LEU A 50 -2.58 -7.63 8.16
C LEU A 50 -2.41 -8.48 9.41
N LYS A 51 -3.10 -8.11 10.49
CA LYS A 51 -2.99 -8.78 11.79
C LYS A 51 -4.33 -8.79 12.48
N PHE A 52 -4.67 -9.93 13.05
CA PHE A 52 -5.79 -10.10 13.95
C PHE A 52 -5.30 -10.88 15.17
N HIS A 53 -5.42 -10.28 16.36
CA HIS A 53 -5.22 -10.96 17.63
C HIS A 53 -6.40 -10.62 18.53
N GLY A 54 -7.00 -11.58 19.21
CA GLY A 54 -8.14 -11.28 20.07
C GLY A 54 -8.60 -12.42 20.95
N GLU A 55 -9.32 -12.01 21.98
CA GLU A 55 -10.01 -12.82 22.97
C GLU A 55 -11.47 -12.32 23.08
N ILE A 56 -12.24 -12.81 24.06
CA ILE A 56 -13.62 -12.35 24.25
C ILE A 56 -13.64 -10.89 24.72
N SER A 57 -12.73 -10.52 25.63
CA SER A 57 -12.67 -9.19 26.26
C SER A 57 -12.17 -8.09 25.33
N ASP A 58 -11.30 -8.41 24.38
CA ASP A 58 -10.66 -7.42 23.53
C ASP A 58 -10.07 -8.04 22.27
N ALA A 59 -9.90 -7.23 21.23
CA ALA A 59 -9.17 -7.61 20.03
C ALA A 59 -8.37 -6.44 19.45
N GLN A 60 -7.26 -6.75 18.79
CA GLN A 60 -6.39 -5.81 18.09
C GLN A 60 -6.32 -6.20 16.61
N LEU A 61 -6.69 -5.27 15.75
CA LEU A 61 -6.65 -5.45 14.30
C LEU A 61 -5.75 -4.40 13.67
N VAL A 62 -5.01 -4.80 12.63
CA VAL A 62 -4.20 -3.90 11.81
C VAL A 62 -4.66 -4.03 10.37
N TYR A 63 -5.13 -2.92 9.80
CA TYR A 63 -5.47 -2.81 8.39
C TYR A 63 -4.49 -1.92 7.65
N ILE A 64 -4.33 -2.17 6.35
CA ILE A 64 -3.85 -1.17 5.40
C ILE A 64 -4.92 -0.92 4.33
N ILE A 65 -4.98 0.32 3.89
CA ILE A 65 -5.81 0.78 2.78
C ILE A 65 -4.86 1.27 1.68
N ARG A 66 -5.11 0.84 0.45
CA ARG A 66 -4.31 1.20 -0.72
C ARG A 66 -5.22 1.60 -1.87
N ASP A 67 -4.87 2.68 -2.55
CA ASP A 67 -5.42 3.03 -3.85
C ASP A 67 -4.42 3.92 -4.59
N PHE A 68 -4.39 3.81 -5.92
CA PHE A 68 -3.56 4.68 -6.75
C PHE A 68 -4.19 6.06 -6.94
N ASP A 69 -5.53 6.11 -6.88
CA ASP A 69 -6.30 7.34 -7.04
C ASP A 69 -6.60 7.95 -5.68
N ARG A 70 -6.33 9.26 -5.54
CA ARG A 70 -6.50 9.97 -4.27
C ARG A 70 -7.95 10.02 -3.81
N GLN A 71 -8.90 10.23 -4.72
CA GLN A 71 -10.32 10.31 -4.37
C GLN A 71 -10.84 8.95 -3.93
N LYS A 72 -10.46 7.87 -4.62
CA LYS A 72 -10.80 6.50 -4.20
C LYS A 72 -10.15 6.13 -2.88
N PHE A 73 -8.89 6.52 -2.65
CA PHE A 73 -8.23 6.32 -1.36
C PHE A 73 -8.99 6.99 -0.22
N ASP A 74 -9.37 8.25 -0.38
CA ASP A 74 -10.14 9.00 0.63
C ASP A 74 -11.56 8.42 0.79
N ALA A 75 -12.20 7.97 -0.29
CA ALA A 75 -13.49 7.27 -0.25
C ALA A 75 -13.42 5.93 0.49
N ARG A 76 -12.33 5.17 0.33
CA ARG A 76 -12.09 3.92 1.07
C ARG A 76 -11.93 4.17 2.57
N LYS A 77 -11.18 5.22 2.95
CA LYS A 77 -11.07 5.64 4.36
C LYS A 77 -12.44 6.01 4.94
N ALA A 78 -13.22 6.79 4.20
CA ALA A 78 -14.57 7.17 4.61
C ALA A 78 -15.50 5.94 4.73
N TYR A 79 -15.44 5.00 3.79
CA TYR A 79 -16.19 3.75 3.85
C TYR A 79 -15.82 2.93 5.08
N PHE A 80 -14.52 2.76 5.35
CA PHE A 80 -14.04 2.02 6.52
C PHE A 80 -14.54 2.63 7.83
N MET A 81 -14.48 3.96 7.97
CA MET A 81 -15.00 4.64 9.16
C MET A 81 -16.52 4.52 9.27
N LYS A 82 -17.25 4.64 8.15
CA LYS A 82 -18.70 4.45 8.12
C LYS A 82 -19.11 3.04 8.56
N THR A 83 -18.42 2.00 8.08
CA THR A 83 -18.68 0.61 8.51
C THR A 83 -18.48 0.46 10.02
N ILE A 84 -17.50 1.15 10.60
CA ILE A 84 -17.24 1.13 12.04
C ILE A 84 -18.34 1.83 12.82
N ASP A 85 -18.81 2.98 12.33
CA ASP A 85 -19.93 3.70 12.96
C ASP A 85 -21.21 2.85 12.94
N GLU A 86 -21.50 2.20 11.82
CA GLU A 86 -22.64 1.28 11.69
C GLU A 86 -22.55 0.08 12.63
N LEU A 87 -21.35 -0.50 12.80
CA LEU A 87 -21.12 -1.60 13.74
C LEU A 87 -21.15 -1.14 15.21
N ASN A 88 -20.83 0.11 15.50
CA ASN A 88 -20.92 0.70 16.83
C ASN A 88 -22.36 1.06 17.22
N ALA A 89 -23.23 1.37 16.25
CA ALA A 89 -24.57 1.91 16.49
C ALA A 89 -25.46 1.12 17.47
N PRO A 90 -25.40 -0.22 17.54
CA PRO A 90 -26.21 -0.99 18.49
C PRO A 90 -25.73 -0.93 19.95
N PHE A 91 -24.53 -0.41 20.21
CA PHE A 91 -23.91 -0.43 21.54
C PHE A 91 -24.13 0.87 22.31
N ASP A 92 -24.06 0.78 23.63
CA ASP A 92 -24.20 1.88 24.58
C ASP A 92 -23.04 2.90 24.49
N HIS A 93 -21.89 2.46 23.99
CA HIS A 93 -20.74 3.28 23.71
C HIS A 93 -19.88 2.67 22.58
N PRO A 94 -18.98 3.45 21.95
CA PRO A 94 -18.11 2.93 20.90
C PRO A 94 -17.19 1.82 21.40
N ARG A 95 -17.36 0.63 20.83
CA ARG A 95 -16.53 -0.57 21.10
C ARG A 95 -15.32 -0.63 20.18
N PHE A 96 -15.42 -0.13 18.96
CA PHE A 96 -14.29 -0.03 18.03
C PHE A 96 -13.56 1.31 18.22
N LYS A 97 -12.27 1.26 18.52
CA LYS A 97 -11.37 2.43 18.65
C LYS A 97 -10.34 2.41 17.53
N VAL A 98 -10.38 3.43 16.67
CA VAL A 98 -9.59 3.51 15.44
C VAL A 98 -8.50 4.57 15.56
N GLU A 99 -7.29 4.18 15.18
CA GLU A 99 -6.21 5.11 14.90
C GLU A 99 -5.82 4.89 13.43
N MET A 100 -5.96 5.93 12.61
CA MET A 100 -5.70 5.89 11.18
C MET A 100 -4.73 7.01 10.80
N HIS A 101 -3.67 6.67 10.09
CA HIS A 101 -2.67 7.62 9.60
C HIS A 101 -2.31 7.29 8.14
N ASP A 102 -2.12 8.32 7.33
CA ASP A 102 -1.62 8.16 5.97
C ASP A 102 -0.13 7.79 6.02
N GLN A 103 0.29 6.77 5.25
CA GLN A 103 1.66 6.22 5.30
C GLN A 103 2.57 6.80 4.21
N TYR A 104 2.05 6.89 2.99
CA TYR A 104 2.67 7.50 1.82
C TYR A 104 1.58 7.71 0.79
N TYR A 105 1.89 8.49 -0.25
CA TYR A 105 0.97 8.79 -1.34
C TYR A 105 1.62 8.43 -2.68
N ASN A 106 0.82 8.42 -3.74
CA ASN A 106 1.31 8.17 -5.08
C ASN A 106 2.25 9.29 -5.52
N MET A 107 3.47 8.93 -5.90
CA MET A 107 4.52 9.86 -6.35
C MET A 107 4.21 10.50 -7.71
N ALA A 108 3.31 9.89 -8.50
CA ALA A 108 2.86 10.44 -9.78
C ALA A 108 2.33 11.87 -9.65
N ASP A 109 1.67 12.20 -8.52
CA ASP A 109 1.12 13.54 -8.24
C ASP A 109 2.20 14.64 -8.26
N ILE A 110 3.45 14.29 -7.96
CA ILE A 110 4.59 15.20 -7.93
C ILE A 110 5.42 15.05 -9.21
N ILE A 111 5.71 13.82 -9.63
CA ILE A 111 6.50 13.56 -10.85
C ILE A 111 5.83 14.16 -12.09
N ASN A 112 4.50 14.14 -12.18
CA ASN A 112 3.80 14.71 -13.33
C ASN A 112 3.95 16.25 -13.44
N LYS A 113 4.40 16.93 -12.37
CA LYS A 113 4.66 18.38 -12.40
C LYS A 113 6.02 18.70 -13.02
N ASP A 114 7.00 17.82 -12.82
CA ASP A 114 8.31 17.88 -13.45
C ASP A 114 8.76 16.45 -13.82
N PRO A 115 8.41 15.98 -15.04
CA PRO A 115 8.71 14.61 -15.46
C PRO A 115 10.16 14.44 -15.93
N TYR A 116 11.03 15.45 -15.76
CA TYR A 116 12.43 15.37 -16.21
C TYR A 116 13.16 14.10 -15.72
N PRO A 117 13.09 13.71 -14.43
CA PRO A 117 13.77 12.49 -13.97
C PRO A 117 13.24 11.21 -14.63
N LEU A 118 11.95 11.18 -14.97
CA LEU A 118 11.34 10.05 -15.69
C LEU A 118 11.85 9.99 -17.13
N ARG A 119 11.83 11.11 -17.85
CA ARG A 119 12.33 11.19 -19.23
C ARG A 119 13.82 10.86 -19.32
N LEU A 120 14.59 11.30 -18.33
CA LEU A 120 16.01 10.97 -18.25
C LEU A 120 16.24 9.46 -18.09
N ALA A 121 15.46 8.82 -17.21
CA ALA A 121 15.48 7.37 -17.03
C ALA A 121 15.10 6.62 -18.32
N GLU A 122 14.02 7.04 -18.99
CA GLU A 122 13.57 6.43 -20.25
C GLU A 122 14.64 6.56 -21.35
N ALA A 123 15.25 7.74 -21.49
CA ALA A 123 16.30 7.98 -22.47
C ALA A 123 17.57 7.15 -22.17
N GLY A 124 17.97 7.03 -20.90
CA GLY A 124 19.08 6.19 -20.49
C GLY A 124 18.85 4.70 -20.78
N ILE A 125 17.63 4.20 -20.53
CA ILE A 125 17.23 2.83 -20.84
C ILE A 125 17.29 2.57 -22.35
N GLN A 126 16.81 3.52 -23.16
CA GLN A 126 16.87 3.44 -24.63
C GLN A 126 18.31 3.45 -25.14
N ALA A 127 19.16 4.31 -24.60
CA ALA A 127 20.58 4.40 -24.97
C ALA A 127 21.33 3.08 -24.65
N ALA A 128 20.96 2.40 -23.56
CA ALA A 128 21.46 1.06 -23.23
C ALA A 128 20.88 -0.07 -24.13
N GLY A 129 20.10 0.27 -25.16
CA GLY A 129 19.53 -0.68 -26.12
C GLY A 129 18.32 -1.46 -25.61
N MET A 130 17.63 -0.95 -24.58
CA MET A 130 16.44 -1.58 -24.00
C MET A 130 15.18 -0.78 -24.27
N THR A 131 14.00 -1.42 -24.18
CA THR A 131 12.70 -0.75 -24.26
C THR A 131 12.23 -0.37 -22.85
N PRO A 132 12.02 0.93 -22.55
CA PRO A 132 11.45 1.36 -21.27
C PRO A 132 10.08 0.73 -21.03
N LYS A 133 9.84 0.31 -19.79
CA LYS A 133 8.55 -0.21 -19.33
C LYS A 133 8.19 0.44 -18.01
N THR A 134 7.10 1.19 -18.00
CA THR A 134 6.54 1.78 -16.79
C THR A 134 5.55 0.81 -16.18
N ILE A 135 5.85 0.35 -14.96
CA ILE A 135 5.03 -0.63 -14.24
C ILE A 135 4.52 0.04 -12.95
N PRO A 136 3.21 0.00 -12.67
CA PRO A 136 2.68 0.49 -11.40
C PRO A 136 3.28 -0.29 -10.23
N PHE A 137 3.84 0.41 -9.26
CA PHE A 137 4.35 -0.22 -8.05
C PHE A 137 3.19 -0.36 -7.05
N ARG A 138 2.72 -1.59 -6.81
CA ARG A 138 1.61 -1.91 -5.88
C ARG A 138 2.07 -1.87 -4.41
N GLY A 139 2.69 -0.78 -4.00
CA GLY A 139 3.28 -0.60 -2.68
C GLY A 139 3.95 0.76 -2.50
N GLY A 140 4.74 0.88 -1.44
CA GLY A 140 5.51 2.08 -1.14
C GLY A 140 7.00 1.82 -1.33
N THR A 141 7.70 2.80 -1.89
CA THR A 141 9.16 2.81 -1.98
C THR A 141 9.72 3.99 -1.19
N ASP A 142 11.00 3.96 -0.85
CA ASP A 142 11.65 5.15 -0.30
C ASP A 142 11.61 6.32 -1.29
N GLY A 143 11.70 6.04 -2.60
CA GLY A 143 11.50 7.02 -3.66
C GLY A 143 10.16 7.75 -3.59
N SER A 144 9.08 7.06 -3.21
CA SER A 144 7.77 7.71 -3.00
C SER A 144 7.81 8.72 -1.86
N LYS A 145 8.48 8.41 -0.74
CA LYS A 145 8.61 9.34 0.40
C LYS A 145 9.53 10.51 0.08
N ILE A 146 10.68 10.24 -0.53
CA ILE A 146 11.67 11.26 -0.94
C ILE A 146 11.03 12.24 -1.95
N THR A 147 10.19 11.74 -2.85
CA THR A 147 9.41 12.56 -3.78
C THR A 147 8.51 13.55 -3.04
N TYR A 148 7.83 13.12 -1.97
CA TYR A 148 7.03 14.01 -1.11
C TYR A 148 7.86 14.95 -0.24
N GLN A 149 9.15 14.69 -0.06
CA GLN A 149 10.10 15.61 0.57
C GLN A 149 10.67 16.64 -0.42
N GLY A 150 10.26 16.62 -1.68
CA GLY A 150 10.60 17.62 -2.70
C GLY A 150 11.65 17.18 -3.71
N ILE A 151 12.07 15.92 -3.72
CA ILE A 151 13.06 15.39 -4.67
C ILE A 151 12.39 14.27 -5.49
N PRO A 152 11.88 14.54 -6.71
CA PRO A 152 11.23 13.52 -7.53
C PRO A 152 12.18 12.35 -7.83
N THR A 153 11.86 11.18 -7.29
CA THR A 153 12.78 10.02 -7.24
C THR A 153 12.10 8.77 -7.79
N PRO A 154 11.95 8.65 -9.13
CA PRO A 154 11.43 7.42 -9.75
C PRO A 154 12.34 6.23 -9.45
N ASN A 155 11.76 5.03 -9.46
CA ASN A 155 12.53 3.80 -9.25
C ASN A 155 12.99 3.24 -10.61
N LEU A 156 14.24 2.79 -10.69
CA LEU A 156 14.77 2.06 -11.85
C LEU A 156 14.63 0.55 -11.64
N PHE A 157 14.74 -0.20 -12.74
CA PHE A 157 14.90 -1.64 -12.69
C PHE A 157 16.24 -2.01 -12.05
N ASN A 158 16.30 -3.17 -11.41
CA ASN A 158 17.52 -3.70 -10.77
C ASN A 158 17.94 -5.07 -11.33
N GLY A 159 17.24 -5.56 -12.36
CA GLY A 159 17.55 -6.83 -13.04
C GLY A 159 17.23 -8.10 -12.25
N GLY A 160 16.88 -7.98 -10.96
CA GLY A 160 16.57 -9.12 -10.11
C GLY A 160 15.14 -9.61 -10.28
N ILE A 161 14.92 -10.87 -9.91
CA ILE A 161 13.60 -11.51 -9.89
C ILE A 161 13.43 -12.29 -8.56
N ASN A 162 12.17 -12.62 -8.23
CA ASN A 162 11.80 -13.43 -7.05
C ASN A 162 12.25 -12.86 -5.69
N PHE A 163 12.22 -11.54 -5.52
CA PHE A 163 12.58 -10.86 -4.28
C PHE A 163 11.90 -11.44 -3.03
N HIS A 164 12.60 -11.41 -1.90
CA HIS A 164 12.11 -11.82 -0.58
C HIS A 164 11.80 -13.32 -0.44
N GLY A 165 12.53 -14.17 -1.18
CA GLY A 165 12.37 -15.60 -1.13
C GLY A 165 13.67 -16.37 -1.38
N PRO A 166 13.67 -17.69 -1.15
CA PRO A 166 14.85 -18.54 -1.37
C PRO A 166 15.26 -18.67 -2.85
N TYR A 167 14.43 -18.19 -3.77
CA TYR A 167 14.65 -18.22 -5.22
C TYR A 167 15.00 -16.85 -5.81
N GLU A 168 15.32 -15.87 -4.96
CA GLU A 168 15.80 -14.55 -5.37
C GLU A 168 17.10 -14.68 -6.17
N VAL A 169 17.13 -14.10 -7.37
CA VAL A 169 18.27 -14.23 -8.29
C VAL A 169 18.38 -13.02 -9.22
N VAL A 170 19.60 -12.73 -9.66
CA VAL A 170 19.93 -11.72 -10.67
C VAL A 170 21.03 -12.25 -11.58
N SER A 171 21.01 -11.88 -12.87
CA SER A 171 22.09 -12.21 -13.81
C SER A 171 23.11 -11.07 -13.91
N THR A 172 24.36 -11.41 -14.19
CA THR A 172 25.43 -10.41 -14.38
C THR A 172 25.19 -9.50 -15.58
N GLU A 173 24.54 -10.01 -16.62
CA GLU A 173 24.12 -9.23 -17.80
C GLU A 173 23.07 -8.19 -17.43
N ALA A 174 22.10 -8.56 -16.59
CA ALA A 174 21.09 -7.63 -16.10
C ALA A 174 21.73 -6.53 -15.24
N MET A 175 22.72 -6.88 -14.39
CA MET A 175 23.51 -5.92 -13.64
C MET A 175 24.29 -4.96 -14.55
N GLY A 176 24.93 -5.48 -15.60
CA GLY A 176 25.63 -4.68 -16.61
C GLY A 176 24.72 -3.67 -17.29
N LYS A 177 23.49 -4.08 -17.66
CA LYS A 177 22.50 -3.19 -18.29
C LYS A 177 22.05 -2.03 -17.41
N ILE A 178 21.99 -2.22 -16.09
CA ILE A 178 21.71 -1.13 -15.14
C ILE A 178 22.89 -0.15 -15.10
N ALA A 179 24.11 -0.66 -15.04
CA ALA A 179 25.30 0.18 -15.04
C ALA A 179 25.40 1.02 -16.33
N GLU A 180 25.19 0.41 -17.50
CA GLU A 180 25.09 1.11 -18.78
C GLU A 180 24.00 2.20 -18.77
N THR A 181 22.81 1.86 -18.26
CA THR A 181 21.70 2.83 -18.14
C THR A 181 22.09 4.03 -17.28
N LEU A 182 22.70 3.81 -16.11
CA LEU A 182 23.11 4.88 -15.20
C LEU A 182 24.18 5.79 -15.82
N VAL A 183 25.15 5.21 -16.55
CA VAL A 183 26.18 5.99 -17.27
C VAL A 183 25.52 6.87 -18.33
N HIS A 184 24.64 6.31 -19.15
CA HIS A 184 23.93 7.09 -20.17
C HIS A 184 23.05 8.18 -19.57
N MET A 185 22.34 7.91 -18.46
CA MET A 185 21.58 8.95 -17.75
C MET A 185 22.49 10.09 -17.29
N ALA A 186 23.67 9.79 -16.74
CA ALA A 186 24.62 10.82 -16.31
C ALA A 186 25.14 11.66 -17.50
N GLU A 187 25.49 11.02 -18.62
CA GLU A 187 25.94 11.68 -19.85
C GLU A 187 24.86 12.59 -20.44
N LEU A 188 23.62 12.08 -20.56
CA LEU A 188 22.47 12.81 -21.08
C LEU A 188 22.09 14.02 -20.22
N ASN A 189 22.12 13.83 -18.89
CA ASN A 189 21.88 14.92 -17.94
C ASN A 189 22.94 16.02 -18.05
N ALA A 190 24.23 15.64 -18.14
CA ALA A 190 25.32 16.58 -18.29
C ALA A 190 25.26 17.35 -19.63
N ALA A 191 24.80 16.70 -20.69
CA ALA A 191 24.64 17.31 -22.01
C ALA A 191 23.38 18.19 -22.15
N GLY A 192 22.41 18.04 -21.24
CA GLY A 192 21.13 18.77 -21.30
C GLY A 192 20.26 18.37 -22.51
N THR A 193 20.42 17.15 -23.01
CA THR A 193 19.78 16.67 -24.26
C THR A 193 18.42 16.03 -24.06
N VAL A 194 18.00 15.82 -22.82
CA VAL A 194 16.66 15.32 -22.48
C VAL A 194 15.77 16.53 -22.21
N GLY A 195 14.97 16.90 -23.20
CA GLY A 195 13.98 17.98 -23.10
C GLY A 195 12.81 17.59 -22.24
#